data_AF-A0A373GQV4-F1
#
_entry.id   AF-A0A373GQV4-F1
#
_cell.length_a   1.000
_cell.length_b   1.000
_cell.length_c   1.000
_cell.angle_alpha   90.00
_cell.angle_beta   90.00
_cell.angle_gamma   90.00
#
_symmetry.space_group_name_H-M   'P 1'
#
loop_
_entity.id
_entity.type
_entity.pdbx_description
1 polymer ?
#
loop_
_entity_poly.entity_id
_entity_poly.type
_entity_poly.pdbx_seq_one_letter_code
_entity_poly.pdbx_strand_id
1 'polypeptide(L)' 'PQKRSAICQGARILPFTTGKVVNNDYNWLTTYFEVNFRPWHKKGAPELYPVELREEIDKMNRSGKPSAAG' A
#
# COMPACT_ATOMS: atom_id res chain seq x y z
N PRO A 1 -25.22 -4.22 19.54
CA PRO A 1 -24.31 -5.29 19.06
C PRO A 1 -24.19 -5.25 17.53
N GLN A 2 -23.45 -4.26 17.01
CA GLN A 2 -23.17 -4.16 15.57
C GLN A 2 -21.90 -4.96 15.28
N LYS A 3 -22.02 -6.28 15.07
CA LYS A 3 -20.94 -7.02 14.39
C LYS A 3 -21.02 -6.62 12.92
N ARG A 4 -20.45 -5.44 12.59
CA ARG A 4 -20.26 -5.02 11.21
C ARG A 4 -19.46 -6.14 10.54
N SER A 5 -20.10 -6.82 9.58
CA SER A 5 -19.44 -7.75 8.69
C SER A 5 -18.19 -7.07 8.17
N ALA A 6 -17.01 -7.61 8.47
CA ALA A 6 -15.78 -7.06 7.96
C ALA A 6 -15.81 -7.26 6.45
N ILE A 7 -16.09 -6.18 5.71
CA ILE A 7 -16.02 -6.18 4.25
C ILE A 7 -14.60 -6.60 3.87
N CYS A 8 -14.45 -7.57 2.97
CA CYS A 8 -13.14 -7.95 2.44
C CYS A 8 -12.62 -6.79 1.57
N GLN A 9 -11.67 -6.01 2.08
CA GLN A 9 -11.16 -4.79 1.44
C GLN A 9 -10.00 -5.04 0.45
N GLY A 10 -9.69 -6.31 0.13
CA GLY A 10 -8.60 -6.67 -0.79
C GLY A 10 -7.36 -7.20 -0.06
N ALA A 11 -6.17 -6.87 -0.58
CA ALA A 11 -4.90 -7.36 -0.04
C ALA A 11 -4.59 -6.78 1.35
N ARG A 12 -3.99 -7.60 2.21
CA ARG A 12 -3.81 -7.31 3.64
C ARG A 12 -2.52 -7.94 4.14
N ILE A 13 -1.80 -7.24 5.01
CA ILE A 13 -0.58 -7.75 5.65
C ILE A 13 -0.90 -8.23 7.06
N LEU A 14 -0.44 -9.44 7.37
CA LEU A 14 -0.52 -10.05 8.69
C LEU A 14 0.84 -10.67 9.04
N PRO A 15 1.33 -10.55 10.29
CA PRO A 15 2.51 -11.27 10.73
C PRO A 15 2.11 -12.71 11.06
N PHE A 16 2.98 -13.65 10.68
CA PHE A 16 2.73 -15.09 10.84
C PHE A 16 2.51 -15.48 12.31
N THR A 17 3.20 -14.83 13.25
CA THR A 17 3.18 -15.18 14.67
C THR A 17 1.86 -14.88 15.37
N THR A 18 1.15 -13.81 14.97
CA THR A 18 -0.09 -13.41 15.65
C THR A 18 -1.34 -13.57 14.80
N GLY A 19 -1.21 -13.66 13.47
CA GLY A 19 -2.34 -13.71 12.55
C GLY A 19 -3.23 -12.47 12.58
N LYS A 20 -2.81 -11.40 13.28
CA LYS A 20 -3.57 -10.15 13.38
C LYS A 20 -3.23 -9.23 12.23
N VAL A 21 -4.23 -8.53 11.75
CA VAL A 21 -4.07 -7.58 10.65
C VAL A 21 -3.25 -6.39 11.10
N VAL A 22 -2.15 -6.12 10.40
CA VAL A 22 -1.28 -4.97 10.72
C VAL A 22 -1.37 -3.85 9.69
N ASN A 23 -1.70 -4.17 8.43
CA ASN A 23 -1.93 -3.16 7.40
C ASN A 23 -3.02 -3.62 6.42
N ASN A 24 -3.94 -2.72 6.11
CA ASN A 24 -5.08 -2.92 5.22
C ASN A 24 -5.26 -1.75 4.23
N ASP A 25 -4.26 -0.89 4.09
CA ASP A 25 -4.30 0.23 3.16
C ASP A 25 -3.88 -0.23 1.76
N TYR A 26 -4.85 -0.71 0.98
CA TYR A 26 -4.63 -1.18 -0.37
C TYR A 26 -4.10 -0.08 -1.32
N ASN A 27 -4.37 1.20 -1.03
CA ASN A 27 -3.97 2.29 -1.93
C ASN A 27 -2.46 2.55 -1.92
N TRP A 28 -1.82 2.33 -0.77
CA TRP A 28 -0.40 2.57 -0.56
C TRP A 28 0.43 1.30 -0.38
N LEU A 29 -0.24 0.14 -0.40
CA LEU A 29 0.38 -1.16 -0.15
C LEU A 29 1.61 -1.41 -1.02
N THR A 30 1.50 -1.13 -2.32
CA THR A 30 2.59 -1.30 -3.29
C THR A 30 3.74 -0.34 -3.01
N THR A 31 3.45 0.92 -2.68
CA THR A 31 4.45 1.92 -2.29
C THR A 31 5.25 1.49 -1.07
N TYR A 32 4.61 0.88 -0.07
CA TYR A 32 5.31 0.36 1.10
C TYR A 32 6.30 -0.75 0.74
N PHE A 33 5.97 -1.62 -0.22
CA PHE A 33 6.90 -2.64 -0.71
C PHE A 33 8.08 -2.04 -1.50
N GLU A 34 7.84 -1.00 -2.28
CA GLU A 34 8.91 -0.34 -3.03
C GLU A 34 9.90 0.40 -2.11
N VAL A 35 9.40 1.04 -1.04
CA VAL A 35 10.22 1.87 -0.15
C VAL A 35 10.80 1.06 1.00
N ASN A 36 9.95 0.42 1.80
CA ASN A 36 10.38 -0.21 3.06
C ASN A 36 11.10 -1.53 2.81
N PHE A 37 10.78 -2.23 1.70
CA PHE A 37 11.38 -3.53 1.38
C PHE A 37 12.54 -3.45 0.39
N ARG A 38 12.97 -2.24 0.02
CA ARG A 38 14.11 -2.00 -0.89
C ARG A 38 15.37 -2.81 -0.56
N PRO A 39 15.78 -2.99 0.72
CA PRO A 39 16.96 -3.79 1.05
C PRO A 39 16.87 -5.27 0.65
N TRP A 40 15.65 -5.80 0.44
CA TRP A 40 15.40 -7.19 0.08
C TRP A 40 15.04 -7.37 -1.40
N HIS A 41 15.10 -6.31 -2.20
CA HIS A 41 14.86 -6.40 -3.64
C HIS A 41 15.99 -7.19 -4.33
N LYS A 42 15.64 -7.97 -5.36
CA LYS A 42 16.64 -8.64 -6.19
C LYS A 42 17.51 -7.61 -6.90
N LYS A 43 18.79 -7.92 -7.09
CA LYS A 43 19.70 -7.07 -7.88
C LYS A 43 19.13 -6.88 -9.29
N GLY A 44 19.01 -5.62 -9.73
CA GLY A 44 18.46 -5.26 -11.03
C GLY A 44 16.93 -5.12 -11.07
N ALA A 45 16.23 -5.16 -9.93
CA ALA A 45 14.83 -4.79 -9.87
C ALA A 45 14.62 -3.33 -10.34
N PRO A 46 13.58 -3.05 -11.14
CA PRO A 46 13.27 -1.70 -11.58
C PRO A 46 12.85 -0.82 -10.39
N GLU A 47 13.21 0.46 -10.43
CA GLU A 47 12.78 1.43 -9.43
C GLU A 47 11.42 2.03 -9.83
N LEU A 48 10.33 1.54 -9.20
CA LEU A 48 8.96 1.93 -9.55
C LEU A 48 8.46 3.21 -8.85
N TYR A 49 9.11 3.64 -7.78
CA TYR A 49 8.69 4.81 -6.99
C TYR A 49 9.87 5.72 -6.58
N PRO A 50 10.61 6.28 -7.57
CA PRO A 50 11.77 7.12 -7.33
C PRO A 50 11.38 8.45 -6.68
N VAL A 51 12.22 8.98 -5.79
CA VAL A 51 11.94 10.17 -4.97
C VAL A 51 11.52 11.38 -5.81
N GLU A 52 12.19 11.61 -6.94
CA GLU A 52 11.96 12.78 -7.79
C GLU A 52 10.59 12.77 -8.49
N LEU A 53 10.00 11.60 -8.72
CA LEU A 53 8.72 11.47 -9.44
C LEU A 53 7.53 11.20 -8.51
N ARG A 54 7.74 11.07 -7.19
CA ARG A 54 6.67 10.69 -6.26
C ARG A 54 5.49 11.63 -6.31
N GLU A 55 5.73 12.94 -6.33
CA GLU A 55 4.66 13.93 -6.35
C GLU A 55 3.79 13.82 -7.60
N GLU A 56 4.42 13.62 -8.76
CA GLU A 56 3.72 13.44 -10.04
C GLU A 56 2.96 12.11 -10.08
N ILE A 57 3.61 11.01 -9.66
CA ILE A 57 3.00 9.68 -9.58
C ILE A 57 1.79 9.71 -8.64
N ASP A 58 1.90 10.32 -7.47
CA ASP A 58 0.80 10.41 -6.50
C ASP A 58 -0.34 11.28 -7.03
N LYS A 59 -0.02 12.36 -7.76
CA LYS A 59 -1.02 13.20 -8.41
C LYS A 59 -1.81 12.43 -9.46
N MET A 60 -1.13 11.64 -10.31
CA MET A 60 -1.78 10.79 -11.32
C MET A 60 -2.59 9.65 -10.69
N ASN A 61 -2.07 9.02 -9.63
CA ASN A 61 -2.77 7.95 -8.91
C ASN A 61 -4.04 8.45 -8.20
N ARG A 62 -4.06 9.73 -7.78
CA ARG A 62 -5.23 10.38 -7.18
C ARG A 62 -6.26 10.84 -8.21
N SER A 63 -5.86 11.26 -9.42
CA SER A 63 -6.81 11.79 -10.42
C SER A 63 -7.83 10.75 -10.94
N GLY A 64 -7.60 9.46 -10.71
CA GLY A 64 -8.56 8.38 -10.99
C GLY A 64 -9.39 7.91 -9.80
N LYS A 65 -9.21 8.50 -8.60
CA LYS A 65 -9.90 8.09 -7.37
C LYS A 65 -10.65 9.28 -6.77
N PRO A 66 -11.86 9.11 -6.23
CA PRO A 66 -12.49 10.17 -5.45
C PRO A 66 -11.54 10.54 -4.31
N SER A 67 -11.30 11.84 -4.14
CA SER A 67 -10.49 12.40 -3.07
C SER A 67 -10.97 11.85 -1.73
N ALA A 68 -10.16 10.99 -1.09
CA ALA A 68 -10.31 10.66 0.32
C ALA A 68 -9.78 11.83 1.16
N ALA A 69 -10.48 12.96 1.07
CA ALA A 69 -10.32 14.09 1.98
C ALA A 69 -11.66 14.30 2.66
N GLY A 70 -11.72 13.99 3.96
CA GLY A 70 -12.91 14.02 4.81
C GLY A 70 -12.88 12.89 5.82
#